data_AF-A0A2D6E6Q8-F1
#
_entry.id   AF-A0A2D6E6Q8-F1
#
_cell.length_a   1.000
_cell.length_b   1.000
_cell.length_c   1.000
_cell.angle_alpha   90.00
_cell.angle_beta   90.00
_cell.angle_gamma   90.00
#
_symmetry.space_group_name_H-M   'P 1'
#
loop_
_entity.id
_entity.type
_entity.pdbx_description
1 polymer ?
#
loop_
_entity_poly.entity_id
_entity_poly.type
_entity_poly.pdbx_seq_one_letter_code
_entity_poly.pdbx_strand_id
1 'polypeptide(L)'
;MSAFGRKLKRNKTKKIVKELKKSMEKVLTAAVESKMESYNKIPDNCIVCEKPFDKKNRKQAFEWMMQVHEEKNIHNLFCPECFINLSEEEESKEEAANE
;
A
#
# COMPACT_ATOMS: atom_id res chain seq x y z
N MET A 1 -34.81 3.74 -38.99
CA MET A 1 -33.36 3.59 -39.28
C MET A 1 -33.11 2.36 -40.14
N SER A 2 -32.25 2.45 -41.15
CA SER A 2 -31.92 1.31 -42.02
C SER A 2 -31.06 0.25 -41.31
N ALA A 3 -31.08 -0.99 -41.82
CA ALA A 3 -30.24 -2.08 -41.31
C ALA A 3 -28.74 -1.75 -41.35
N PHE A 4 -28.32 -0.96 -42.33
CA PHE A 4 -26.93 -0.52 -42.49
C PHE A 4 -26.50 0.47 -41.40
N GLY A 5 -27.36 1.44 -41.06
CA GLY A 5 -27.12 2.38 -39.96
C GLY A 5 -26.98 1.70 -38.60
N ARG A 6 -27.77 0.64 -38.35
CA ARG A 6 -27.66 -0.17 -37.12
C ARG A 6 -26.31 -0.89 -37.02
N LYS A 7 -25.78 -1.41 -38.15
CA LYS A 7 -24.49 -2.12 -38.20
C LYS A 7 -23.31 -1.18 -37.96
N LEU A 8 -23.32 0.02 -38.55
CA LEU A 8 -22.31 1.06 -38.34
C LEU A 8 -22.25 1.50 -36.86
N LYS A 9 -23.41 1.73 -36.24
CA LYS A 9 -23.50 2.09 -34.82
C LYS A 9 -22.91 1.00 -33.92
N ARG A 10 -23.24 -0.28 -34.20
CA ARG A 10 -22.69 -1.43 -33.46
C ARG A 10 -21.18 -1.54 -33.59
N ASN A 11 -20.62 -1.33 -34.78
CA ASN A 11 -19.17 -1.38 -34.98
C ASN A 11 -18.44 -0.24 -34.25
N LYS A 12 -19.00 0.98 -34.25
CA LYS A 12 -18.46 2.11 -33.49
C LYS A 12 -18.48 1.83 -31.98
N THR A 13 -19.60 1.33 -31.45
CA THR A 13 -19.72 0.96 -30.03
C THR A 13 -18.73 -0.16 -29.66
N LYS A 14 -18.60 -1.20 -30.49
CA LYS A 14 -17.61 -2.28 -30.25
C LYS A 14 -16.18 -1.77 -30.19
N LYS A 15 -15.81 -0.82 -31.07
CA LYS A 15 -14.48 -0.22 -31.05
C LYS A 15 -14.24 0.56 -29.75
N ILE A 16 -15.19 1.41 -29.34
CA ILE A 16 -15.10 2.19 -28.09
C ILE A 16 -14.96 1.28 -26.87
N VAL A 17 -15.78 0.23 -26.77
CA VAL A 17 -15.73 -0.71 -25.63
C VAL A 17 -14.39 -1.44 -25.57
N LYS A 18 -13.81 -1.81 -26.72
CA LYS A 18 -12.50 -2.46 -26.78
C LYS A 18 -11.38 -1.56 -26.28
N GLU A 19 -11.37 -0.28 -26.71
CA GLU A 19 -10.38 0.70 -26.25
C GLU A 19 -10.53 0.99 -24.76
N LEU A 20 -11.77 1.17 -24.27
CA LEU A 20 -12.04 1.42 -22.85
C LEU A 20 -11.60 0.25 -21.97
N LYS A 21 -11.86 -0.99 -22.40
CA LYS A 21 -11.40 -2.18 -21.67
C LYS A 21 -9.87 -2.22 -21.57
N LYS A 22 -9.18 -1.93 -22.68
CA LYS A 22 -7.71 -1.90 -22.73
C LYS A 22 -7.13 -0.79 -21.84
N SER A 23 -7.77 0.39 -21.78
CA SER A 23 -7.31 1.47 -20.90
C SER A 23 -7.56 1.15 -19.43
N MET A 24 -8.73 0.59 -19.09
CA MET A 24 -9.03 0.18 -17.71
C MET A 24 -8.08 -0.91 -17.22
N GLU A 25 -7.79 -1.91 -18.06
CA GLU A 25 -6.86 -2.99 -17.72
C GLU A 25 -5.47 -2.46 -17.38
N LYS A 26 -4.95 -1.50 -18.17
CA LYS A 26 -3.67 -0.83 -17.89
C LYS A 26 -3.65 -0.04 -16.58
N VAL A 27 -4.75 0.64 -16.26
CA VAL A 27 -4.85 1.41 -15.01
C VAL A 27 -4.88 0.46 -13.82
N LEU A 28 -5.63 -0.63 -13.92
CA LEU A 28 -5.68 -1.67 -12.89
C LEU A 28 -4.32 -2.33 -12.68
N THR A 29 -3.60 -2.70 -13.74
CA THR A 29 -2.27 -3.32 -13.60
C THR A 29 -1.28 -2.35 -12.97
N ALA A 30 -1.23 -1.09 -13.41
CA ALA A 30 -0.33 -0.09 -12.84
C ALA A 30 -0.60 0.19 -11.35
N ALA A 31 -1.88 0.25 -10.96
CA ALA A 31 -2.26 0.45 -9.56
C ALA A 31 -1.87 -0.74 -8.68
N VAL A 32 -2.00 -1.97 -9.19
CA VAL A 32 -1.57 -3.18 -8.48
C VAL A 32 -0.05 -3.24 -8.36
N GLU A 33 0.68 -2.96 -9.44
CA GLU A 33 2.15 -2.93 -9.46
C GLU A 33 2.70 -1.95 -8.43
N SER A 34 2.19 -0.71 -8.41
CA SER A 34 2.59 0.30 -7.43
C SER A 34 2.34 -0.14 -5.98
N LYS A 35 1.20 -0.75 -5.70
CA LYS A 35 0.87 -1.26 -4.36
C LYS A 35 1.80 -2.41 -3.95
N MET A 36 2.14 -3.30 -4.88
CA MET A 36 3.05 -4.43 -4.65
C MET A 36 4.48 -3.97 -4.37
N GLU A 37 4.92 -2.90 -5.04
CA GLU A 37 6.25 -2.31 -4.84
C GLU A 37 6.46 -1.82 -3.40
N SER A 38 5.42 -1.21 -2.80
CA SER A 38 5.44 -0.81 -1.39
C SER A 38 5.46 -2.01 -0.43
N TYR A 39 4.80 -3.12 -0.80
CA TYR A 39 4.81 -4.35 0.01
C TYR A 39 6.19 -5.03 0.06
N ASN A 40 6.97 -4.93 -1.02
CA ASN A 40 8.31 -5.51 -1.08
C ASN A 40 9.31 -4.81 -0.14
N LYS A 41 9.05 -3.54 0.23
CA LYS A 41 9.94 -2.75 1.09
C LYS A 41 9.69 -2.95 2.59
N ILE A 42 8.69 -3.74 2.96
CA ILE A 42 8.37 -4.03 4.37
C ILE A 42 9.43 -5.00 4.91
N PRO A 43 10.12 -4.67 6.02
CA PRO A 43 11.07 -5.57 6.68
C PRO A 43 10.40 -6.88 7.14
N ASP A 44 11.20 -7.94 7.29
CA ASP A 44 10.71 -9.22 7.78
C ASP A 44 10.87 -9.38 9.30
N ASN A 45 11.54 -8.44 9.98
CA ASN A 45 11.79 -8.50 11.42
C ASN A 45 11.59 -7.13 12.08
N CYS A 46 11.28 -7.14 13.37
CA CYS A 46 11.31 -5.94 14.20
C CYS A 46 12.72 -5.37 14.31
N ILE A 47 12.90 -4.06 14.18
CA ILE A 47 14.22 -3.43 14.25
C ILE A 47 14.80 -3.40 15.68
N VAL A 48 13.96 -3.50 16.71
CA VAL A 48 14.37 -3.39 18.11
C VAL A 48 14.72 -4.75 18.71
N CYS A 49 13.84 -5.74 18.52
CA CYS A 49 13.96 -7.06 19.15
C CYS A 49 14.18 -8.20 18.17
N GLU A 50 14.30 -7.90 16.86
CA GLU A 50 14.51 -8.88 15.79
C GLU A 50 13.43 -9.97 15.69
N LYS A 51 12.27 -9.76 16.34
CA LYS A 51 11.12 -10.67 16.28
C LYS A 51 10.67 -10.80 14.82
N PRO A 52 10.42 -12.02 14.33
CA PRO A 52 10.00 -12.23 12.94
C PRO A 52 8.57 -11.77 12.70
N PHE A 53 8.37 -11.14 11.54
CA PHE A 53 7.10 -10.65 11.03
C PHE A 53 6.62 -11.50 9.86
N ASP A 54 5.46 -12.11 10.03
CA ASP A 54 4.77 -12.86 8.99
C ASP A 54 3.74 -11.97 8.28
N LYS A 55 4.09 -11.58 7.05
CA LYS A 55 3.24 -10.80 6.14
C LYS A 55 1.92 -11.48 5.79
N LYS A 56 1.81 -12.81 5.97
CA LYS A 56 0.57 -13.57 5.73
C LYS A 56 -0.31 -13.65 6.98
N ASN A 57 0.23 -13.32 8.15
CA ASN A 57 -0.50 -13.35 9.40
C ASN A 57 -1.32 -12.07 9.57
N ARG A 58 -2.64 -12.19 9.46
CA ARG A 58 -3.57 -11.07 9.60
C ARG A 58 -3.39 -10.32 10.92
N LYS A 59 -3.18 -11.03 12.05
CA LYS A 59 -3.01 -10.37 13.35
C LYS A 59 -1.78 -9.47 13.37
N GLN A 60 -0.66 -10.01 12.90
CA GLN A 60 0.59 -9.24 12.85
C GLN A 60 0.47 -8.05 11.90
N ALA A 61 -0.18 -8.19 10.75
CA ALA A 61 -0.39 -7.08 9.82
C ALA A 61 -1.23 -5.92 10.39
N PHE A 62 -2.08 -6.16 11.40
CA PHE A 62 -2.86 -5.11 12.07
C PHE A 62 -2.19 -4.56 13.34
N GLU A 63 -1.45 -5.38 14.07
CA GLU A 63 -0.86 -5.02 15.37
C GLU A 63 0.49 -4.32 15.26
N TRP A 64 1.20 -4.52 14.14
CA TRP A 64 2.55 -3.99 13.97
C TRP A 64 2.54 -2.60 13.38
N MET A 65 3.49 -1.77 13.83
CA MET A 65 3.61 -0.38 13.42
C MET A 65 4.84 -0.22 12.52
N MET A 66 4.69 0.53 11.43
CA MET A 66 5.76 0.80 10.49
C MET A 66 6.02 2.31 10.40
N GLN A 67 7.26 2.72 10.63
CA GLN A 67 7.71 4.09 10.44
C GLN A 67 8.37 4.22 9.07
N VAL A 68 7.93 5.19 8.27
CA VAL A 68 8.43 5.41 6.91
C VAL A 68 9.28 6.68 6.90
N HIS A 69 10.55 6.53 6.53
CA HIS A 69 11.43 7.65 6.26
C HIS A 69 11.52 7.86 4.74
N GLU A 70 10.64 8.70 4.19
CA GLU A 70 10.55 8.93 2.74
C GLU A 70 11.88 9.44 2.15
N GLU A 71 12.58 10.34 2.84
CA GLU A 71 13.86 10.92 2.40
C GLU A 71 14.96 9.86 2.21
N LYS A 72 14.97 8.83 3.07
CA LYS A 72 15.98 7.77 3.05
C LYS A 72 15.47 6.47 2.41
N ASN A 73 14.19 6.42 2.04
CA ASN A 73 13.50 5.22 1.57
C ASN A 73 13.62 4.02 2.55
N ILE A 74 13.71 4.31 3.86
CA ILE A 74 13.84 3.30 4.91
C ILE A 74 12.49 3.07 5.57
N HIS A 75 12.10 1.81 5.69
CA HIS A 75 10.91 1.38 6.40
C HIS A 75 11.36 0.65 7.68
N ASN A 76 11.08 1.22 8.84
CA ASN A 76 11.36 0.59 10.13
C ASN A 76 10.10 -0.11 10.62
N LEU A 77 10.22 -1.37 11.00
CA LEU A 77 9.12 -2.18 11.48
C LEU A 77 9.26 -2.44 12.98
N PHE A 78 8.19 -2.22 13.73
CA PHE A 78 8.15 -2.38 15.18
C PHE A 78 7.11 -3.42 15.59
N CYS A 79 7.52 -4.26 16.53
CA CYS A 79 6.62 -5.14 17.24
C CYS A 79 5.69 -4.32 18.15
N PRO A 80 4.46 -4.79 18.45
CA PRO A 80 3.53 -4.04 19.31
C PRO A 80 4.11 -3.71 20.69
N GLU A 81 4.82 -4.65 21.30
CA GLU A 81 5.51 -4.47 22.58
C GLU A 81 6.57 -3.36 22.50
N CYS A 82 7.34 -3.35 21.41
CA CYS A 82 8.44 -2.43 21.16
C CYS A 82 7.93 -1.00 20.92
N PHE A 83 6.83 -0.89 20.17
CA PHE A 83 6.23 0.39 19.85
C PHE A 83 5.63 1.06 21.09
N ILE A 84 4.94 0.28 21.94
CA ILE A 84 4.37 0.79 23.20
C ILE A 84 5.48 1.37 24.10
N ASN A 85 6.57 0.62 24.29
CA ASN A 85 7.70 1.10 25.09
C ASN A 85 8.31 2.38 24.51
N LEU A 86 8.44 2.48 23.18
CA LEU A 86 8.92 3.71 22.53
C LEU A 86 7.99 4.90 22.79
N SER A 87 6.66 4.72 22.65
CA SER A 87 5.71 5.81 22.85
C SER A 87 5.70 6.34 24.28
N GLU A 88 5.83 5.45 25.28
CA GLU A 88 5.92 5.85 26.69
C GLU A 88 7.21 6.64 26.97
N GLU A 89 8.32 6.28 26.32
CA GLU A 89 9.57 7.02 26.43
C GLU A 89 9.53 8.39 25.74
N GLU A 90 8.77 8.56 24.66
CA GLU A 90 8.64 9.83 23.96
C GLU A 90 7.80 10.85 24.74
N GLU A 91 6.70 10.42 25.37
CA GLU A 91 5.86 11.30 26.20
C GLU A 91 6.64 11.89 27.39
N SER A 92 7.50 11.09 28.03
CA SER A 92 8.34 11.58 29.15
C SER A 92 9.38 12.64 28.74
N LYS A 93 9.74 12.74 27.45
CA LYS A 93 10.73 13.71 26.94
C LYS A 93 10.09 15.04 26.54
N GLU A 94 8.84 15.05 26.10
CA GLU A 94 8.13 16.29 25.75
C GLU A 94 7.80 17.14 26.98
N GLU A 95 7.53 16.52 28.13
CA GLU A 95 7.27 17.24 29.39
C GLU A 95 8.52 17.95 29.92
N ALA A 96 9.72 17.40 29.70
CA ALA A 96 10.99 18.01 30.10
C ALA A 96 11.47 19.15 29.18
N ALA A 97 10.89 19.29 27.99
CA ALA A 97 11.26 20.33 27.02
C ALA A 97 10.36 21.58 27.09
N ASN A 98 9.27 21.53 27.86
CA ASN A 98 8.29 22.59 27.99
C ASN A 98 8.29 23.26 29.38
N GLU A 99 9.36 23.03 30.16
CA GLU A 99 9.65 23.70 31.45
C GLU A 99 10.92 24.55 31.37
#